data_AF-A0A941IWM2-F1
#
_entry.id   AF-A0A941IWM2-F1
#
_cell.length_a   1.000
_cell.length_b   1.000
_cell.length_c   1.000
_cell.angle_alpha   90.00
_cell.angle_beta   90.00
_cell.angle_gamma   90.00
#
_symmetry.space_group_name_H-M   'P 1'
#
loop_
_entity.id
_entity.type
_entity.pdbx_description
1 polymer ?
#
loop_
_entity_poly.entity_id
_entity_poly.type
_entity_poly.pdbx_seq_one_letter_code
_entity_poly.pdbx_strand_id
1 'polypeptide(L)' 'MVKHIETPAHAERFEELKRVRAAAIEHARAARTLSQERRRIIDSLLAEGFSQADVARELGVTRQAIQKMMAAG' A
#
# COMPACT_ATOMS: atom_id res chain seq x y z
N MET A 1 17.82 -24.43 -24.63
CA MET A 1 17.19 -23.16 -24.25
C MET A 1 16.63 -22.53 -25.52
N VAL A 2 15.31 -22.52 -25.70
CA VAL A 2 14.71 -21.95 -26.91
C VAL A 2 14.80 -20.43 -26.79
N LYS A 3 15.60 -19.80 -27.65
CA LYS A 3 15.73 -18.34 -27.71
C LYS A 3 14.44 -17.83 -28.37
N HIS A 4 13.53 -17.23 -27.59
CA HIS A 4 12.36 -16.58 -28.17
C HIS A 4 12.84 -15.54 -29.17
N ILE A 5 12.35 -15.62 -30.40
CA ILE A 5 12.60 -14.57 -31.39
C ILE A 5 11.80 -13.36 -30.94
N GLU A 6 12.49 -12.29 -30.53
CA GLU A 6 11.86 -11.01 -30.25
C GLU A 6 11.24 -10.50 -31.55
N THR A 7 9.91 -10.61 -31.63
CA THR A 7 9.14 -9.95 -32.67
C THR A 7 8.90 -8.51 -32.23
N PRO A 8 8.62 -7.58 -33.15
CA PRO A 8 8.22 -6.22 -32.79
C PRO A 8 7.04 -6.20 -31.79
N ALA A 9 6.10 -7.14 -31.91
CA ALA A 9 4.99 -7.31 -30.97
C ALA A 9 5.42 -7.77 -29.55
N HIS A 10 6.52 -8.51 -29.42
CA HIS A 10 7.10 -8.82 -28.10
C HIS A 10 7.74 -7.58 -27.49
N ALA A 11 8.46 -6.77 -28.28
CA ALA A 11 9.06 -5.53 -27.80
C ALA A 11 8.00 -4.55 -27.28
N GLU A 12 6.89 -4.36 -27.99
CA GLU A 12 5.77 -3.51 -27.56
C GLU A 12 5.18 -3.96 -26.22
N ARG A 13 4.95 -5.27 -26.04
CA ARG A 13 4.45 -5.83 -24.77
C ARG A 13 5.43 -5.65 -23.63
N PHE A 14 6.73 -5.78 -23.88
CA PHE A 14 7.75 -5.51 -22.87
C PHE A 14 7.81 -4.03 -22.48
N GLU A 15 7.63 -3.11 -23.43
CA GLU A 15 7.52 -1.68 -23.11
C GLU A 15 6.26 -1.36 -22.30
N GLU A 16 5.13 -1.98 -22.63
CA GLU A 16 3.92 -1.89 -21.81
C GLU A 16 4.15 -2.43 -20.39
N LEU A 17 4.77 -3.60 -20.26
CA LEU A 17 5.09 -4.21 -18.96
C LEU A 17 6.01 -3.31 -18.13
N LYS A 18 7.02 -2.70 -18.75
CA LYS A 18 7.91 -1.73 -18.08
C LYS A 18 7.13 -0.54 -17.53
N ARG A 19 6.20 0.02 -18.33
CA ARG A 19 5.34 1.13 -17.90
C ARG A 19 4.44 0.75 -16.73
N VAL A 20 3.74 -0.39 -16.81
CA VAL A 20 2.88 -0.87 -15.73
C VAL A 20 3.69 -1.13 -14.46
N ARG A 21 4.87 -1.76 -14.59
CA ARG A 21 5.74 -2.01 -13.44
C ARG A 21 6.24 -0.72 -12.79
N ALA A 22 6.59 0.29 -13.58
CA ALA A 22 7.00 1.59 -13.05
C ALA A 22 5.85 2.25 -12.25
N ALA A 23 4.63 2.27 -12.80
CA ALA A 23 3.45 2.77 -12.10
C ALA A 23 3.18 2.00 -10.80
N ALA A 24 3.27 0.67 -10.82
CA ALA A 24 3.09 -0.16 -9.64
C ALA A 24 4.10 0.16 -8.52
N ILE A 25 5.35 0.46 -8.87
CA ILE A 25 6.37 0.88 -7.89
C ILE A 25 6.00 2.22 -7.26
N GLU A 26 5.60 3.22 -8.04
CA GLU A 26 5.24 4.52 -7.49
C GLU A 26 4.01 4.41 -6.59
N HIS A 27 3.00 3.63 -6.98
CA HIS A 27 1.85 3.35 -6.13
C HIS A 27 2.22 2.61 -4.85
N ALA A 28 3.15 1.64 -4.92
CA ALA A 28 3.63 0.92 -3.73
C ALA A 28 4.38 1.86 -2.77
N ARG A 29 5.18 2.79 -3.29
CA ARG A 29 5.84 3.82 -2.47
C ARG A 29 4.81 4.73 -1.79
N ALA A 30 3.84 5.24 -2.55
CA ALA A 30 2.77 6.07 -2.01
C ALA A 30 1.96 5.32 -0.92
N ALA A 31 1.61 4.06 -1.16
CA ALA A 31 0.91 3.22 -0.20
C ALA A 31 1.71 3.01 1.09
N ARG A 32 3.03 2.86 0.99
CA ARG A 32 3.92 2.75 2.15
C ARG A 32 3.95 4.04 2.96
N THR A 33 4.13 5.19 2.30
CA THR A 33 4.13 6.51 2.96
C THR A 33 2.81 6.76 3.70
N LEU A 34 1.69 6.54 3.01
CA LEU A 34 0.35 6.72 3.61
C LEU A 34 0.09 5.74 4.75
N SER A 35 0.60 4.49 4.68
CA SER A 35 0.46 3.53 5.77
C SER A 35 1.21 3.98 7.03
N GLN A 36 2.42 4.54 6.87
CA GLN A 36 3.20 5.10 7.98
C GLN A 36 2.56 6.36 8.56
N GLU A 37 2.00 7.22 7.71
CA GLU A 37 1.26 8.41 8.13
C GLU A 37 0.00 8.03 8.91
N ARG A 38 -0.80 7.09 8.39
CA ARG A 38 -1.97 6.55 9.09
C ARG A 38 -1.58 5.99 10.47
N ARG A 39 -0.48 5.25 10.58
CA ARG A 39 0.00 4.74 11.87
C ARG A 39 0.31 5.89 12.84
N ARG A 40 1.06 6.90 12.39
CA ARG A 40 1.38 8.09 13.21
C ARG A 40 0.12 8.81 13.70
N ILE A 41 -0.90 8.95 12.85
CA ILE A 41 -2.17 9.57 13.22
C ILE A 41 -2.90 8.74 14.29
N ILE A 42 -2.98 7.41 14.10
CA ILE A 42 -3.57 6.52 15.10
C ILE A 42 -2.83 6.66 16.44
N ASP A 43 -1.49 6.63 16.43
CA ASP A 43 -0.69 6.77 17.65
C ASP A 43 -0.93 8.12 18.36
N SER A 44 -1.10 9.23 17.61
CA SER A 44 -1.47 10.55 18.19
C SER A 44 -2.82 10.52 18.88
N LEU A 45 -3.84 9.95 18.23
CA LEU A 45 -5.18 9.84 18.81
C LEU A 45 -5.18 8.99 20.09
N LEU A 46 -4.41 7.90 20.11
CA LEU A 46 -4.25 7.11 21.32
C LEU A 46 -3.56 7.90 22.45
N ALA A 47 -2.57 8.73 22.12
CA ALA A 47 -1.91 9.61 23.09
C ALA A 47 -2.84 10.71 23.63
N GLU A 48 -3.82 11.14 22.84
CA GLU A 48 -4.88 12.08 23.25
C GLU A 48 -5.98 11.43 24.10
N GLY A 49 -5.92 10.12 24.31
CA GLY A 49 -6.83 9.38 25.19
C GLY A 49 -7.96 8.63 24.48
N PHE A 50 -8.01 8.64 23.15
CA PHE A 50 -8.94 7.78 22.40
C PHE A 50 -8.54 6.32 22.57
N SER A 51 -9.51 5.41 22.68
CA SER A 51 -9.23 3.98 22.61
C SER A 51 -9.16 3.51 21.15
N GLN A 52 -8.50 2.38 20.89
CA GLN A 52 -8.55 1.74 19.56
C GLN A 52 -9.97 1.41 19.11
N ALA A 53 -10.90 1.19 20.05
CA ALA A 53 -12.29 0.93 19.72
C ALA A 53 -13.01 2.20 19.25
N ASP A 54 -12.66 3.36 19.80
CA ASP A 54 -13.20 4.65 19.36
C ASP A 54 -12.70 4.99 17.96
N VAL A 55 -11.40 4.84 17.73
CA VAL A 55 -10.79 5.03 16.39
C VAL A 55 -11.43 4.08 15.37
N ALA A 56 -11.63 2.80 15.73
CA ALA A 56 -12.25 1.83 14.85
C ALA A 56 -13.69 2.19 14.50
N ARG A 57 -14.47 2.66 15.49
CA ARG A 57 -15.86 3.09 15.33
C ARG A 57 -15.94 4.28 14.36
N GLU A 58 -15.06 5.27 14.54
CA GLU A 58 -15.02 6.47 13.68
C GLU A 58 -14.64 6.13 12.23
N LEU A 59 -13.68 5.22 12.04
CA LEU A 59 -13.26 4.78 10.70
C LEU A 59 -14.25 3.78 10.05
N GLY A 60 -15.28 3.32 10.76
CA GLY A 60 -16.20 2.31 10.25
C GLY A 60 -15.54 0.93 10.04
N VAL A 61 -14.53 0.60 10.86
CA VAL A 61 -13.77 -0.66 10.77
C VAL A 61 -13.80 -1.42 12.10
N THR A 62 -13.28 -2.65 12.10
CA THR A 62 -13.14 -3.42 13.34
C THR A 62 -11.93 -2.97 14.13
N ARG A 63 -11.94 -3.15 15.46
CA ARG A 63 -10.76 -2.95 16.31
C ARG A 63 -9.56 -3.78 15.82
N GLN A 64 -9.79 -4.98 15.32
CA GLN A 64 -8.75 -5.84 14.75
C GLN A 64 -8.11 -5.21 13.50
N ALA A 65 -8.87 -4.47 12.69
CA ALA A 65 -8.30 -3.73 11.57
C ALA A 65 -7.32 -2.66 12.04
N ILE A 66 -7.67 -1.89 13.08
CA ILE A 66 -6.76 -0.91 13.70
C ILE A 66 -5.48 -1.59 14.21
N GLN A 67 -5.59 -2.73 14.90
CA GLN A 67 -4.42 -3.49 15.35
C GLN A 67 -3.50 -3.89 14.20
N LYS A 68 -4.05 -4.36 13.07
CA LYS A 68 -3.27 -4.69 11.87
C LYS A 68 -2.60 -3.45 11.27
N MET A 69 -3.31 -2.31 11.23
CA MET A 69 -2.78 -1.05 10.71
C MET A 69 -1.58 -0.54 11.53
N MET A 70 -1.60 -0.75 12.84
CA MET A 70 -0.47 -0.39 13.71
C MET A 70 0.69 -1.38 13.64
N ALA A 71 0.41 -2.68 13.43
CA ALA A 71 1.44 -3.72 13.33
C ALA A 71 2.19 -3.72 11.99
N ALA A 72 1.53 -3.27 10.91
CA ALA A 72 2.06 -3.33 9.54
C ALA A 72 2.74 -2.03 9.06
N GLY A 73 2.70 -0.96 9.86
CA GLY A 73 3.26 0.36 9.53
C GLY A 73 4.73 0.51 9.87
#